data_AF-A0A920GTZ4-F1
#
_entry.id   AF-A0A920GTZ4-F1
#
_cell.length_a   1.000
_cell.length_b   1.000
_cell.length_c   1.000
_cell.angle_alpha   90.00
_cell.angle_beta   90.00
_cell.angle_gamma   90.00
#
_symmetry.space_group_name_H-M   'P 1'
#
loop_
_entity.id
_entity.type
_entity.pdbx_description
1 polymer ?
#
loop_
_entity_poly.entity_id
_entity_poly.type
_entity_poly.pdbx_seq_one_letter_code
_entity_poly.pdbx_strand_id
1 'polypeptide(L)' 'MSLFNKNGISSLIECGPGKVLTGLIKRQFKDINPLNLDDFETLSNIKND' A
#
# COMPACT_ATOMS: atom_id res chain seq x y z
N MET A 1 9.22 -2.56 16.29
CA MET A 1 7.84 -2.22 15.86
C MET A 1 7.91 -0.95 15.02
N SER A 2 7.43 -0.99 13.77
CA SER A 2 7.46 0.16 12.85
C SER A 2 6.55 1.30 13.34
N LEU A 3 6.76 2.53 12.83
CA LEU A 3 5.86 3.65 13.10
C LEU A 3 4.42 3.31 12.68
N PHE A 4 4.25 2.63 11.55
CA PHE A 4 2.94 2.18 11.06
C PHE A 4 2.24 1.26 12.06
N ASN A 5 2.92 0.22 12.55
CA ASN A 5 2.35 -0.72 13.52
C ASN A 5 1.98 -0.03 14.84
N LYS A 6 2.80 0.94 15.29
CA LYS A 6 2.50 1.73 16.50
C LYS A 6 1.23 2.59 16.36
N ASN A 7 0.89 2.99 15.15
CA ASN A 7 -0.31 3.77 14.84
C ASN A 7 -1.48 2.88 14.37
N GLY A 8 -1.37 1.55 14.45
CA GLY A 8 -2.40 0.64 13.98
C GLY A 8 -2.62 0.66 12.46
N ILE A 9 -1.64 1.15 11.69
CA ILE A 9 -1.71 1.20 10.23
C ILE A 9 -1.26 -0.15 9.67
N SER A 10 -2.19 -0.85 9.00
CA SER A 10 -1.96 -2.15 8.37
C SER A 10 -1.96 -2.10 6.84
N SER A 11 -2.46 -1.01 6.24
CA SER A 11 -2.58 -0.86 4.79
C SER A 11 -2.00 0.48 4.33
N LEU A 12 -1.34 0.49 3.17
CA LEU A 12 -0.77 1.69 2.54
C LEU A 12 -1.14 1.71 1.07
N ILE A 13 -1.46 2.88 0.51
CA ILE A 13 -1.74 3.06 -0.92
C ILE A 13 -0.64 3.94 -1.53
N GLU A 14 0.10 3.40 -2.49
CA GLU A 14 1.03 4.16 -3.34
C GLU A 14 0.23 4.82 -4.47
N CYS A 15 0.20 6.15 -4.50
CA CYS A 15 -0.47 6.90 -5.57
C CYS A 15 0.56 7.33 -6.62
N GLY A 16 0.44 6.79 -7.84
CA GLY A 16 1.29 7.15 -8.97
C GLY A 16 1.69 5.96 -9.82
N PRO A 17 2.32 6.22 -10.98
CA PRO A 17 2.75 5.15 -11.89
C PRO A 17 3.93 4.35 -11.31
N GLY A 18 3.94 3.04 -11.59
CA GLY A 18 4.97 2.13 -11.08
C GLY A 18 4.56 1.46 -9.76
N LYS A 19 5.50 0.80 -9.08
CA LYS A 19 5.27 0.02 -7.85
C LYS A 19 6.48 0.06 -6.90
N VAL A 20 7.22 1.17 -6.90
CA VAL A 20 8.54 1.25 -6.25
C VAL A 20 8.36 1.24 -4.74
N LEU A 21 7.49 2.10 -4.20
CA LEU A 21 7.24 2.15 -2.77
C LEU A 21 6.56 0.87 -2.29
N THR A 22 5.63 0.32 -3.08
CA THR A 22 5.00 -0.97 -2.84
C THR A 22 6.04 -2.08 -2.67
N GLY A 23 7.02 -2.15 -3.58
CA GLY A 23 8.12 -3.13 -3.50
C GLY A 23 8.99 -2.95 -2.25
N LEU A 24 9.35 -1.69 -1.92
CA LEU A 24 10.12 -1.37 -0.72
C LEU A 24 9.37 -1.73 0.57
N ILE A 25 8.06 -1.44 0.62
CA ILE A 25 7.19 -1.78 1.76
C ILE A 25 7.09 -3.30 1.91
N LYS A 26 6.82 -4.07 0.85
CA LYS A 26 6.77 -5.56 0.91
C LYS A 26 8.08 -6.20 1.35
N ARG A 27 9.22 -5.55 1.05
CA ARG A 27 10.54 -6.02 1.49
C ARG A 27 10.77 -5.74 2.98
N GLN A 28 10.42 -4.54 3.43
CA GLN A 28 10.74 -4.06 4.78
C GLN A 28 9.71 -4.47 5.84
N PHE A 29 8.42 -4.49 5.49
CA PHE A 29 7.30 -4.67 6.41
C PHE A 29 6.42 -5.82 5.92
N LYS A 30 6.57 -7.01 6.53
CA LYS A 30 5.81 -8.21 6.16
C LYS A 30 4.35 -8.17 6.61
N ASP A 31 4.06 -7.35 7.62
CA ASP A 31 2.74 -7.26 8.26
C ASP A 31 1.88 -6.13 7.69
N ILE A 32 2.37 -5.40 6.69
CA ILE A 32 1.65 -4.30 6.03
C ILE A 32 1.23 -4.75 4.64
N ASN A 33 0.00 -4.41 4.25
CA ASN A 33 -0.55 -4.62 2.92
C ASN A 33 -0.41 -3.35 2.06
N PRO A 34 0.62 -3.23 1.20
CA PRO A 34 0.70 -2.14 0.24
C PRO A 34 -0.11 -2.42 -1.02
N LEU A 35 -0.90 -1.43 -1.42
CA LEU A 35 -1.67 -1.35 -2.64
C LEU A 35 -1.04 -0.30 -3.56
N ASN A 36 -1.07 -0.53 -4.86
CA ASN A 36 -0.65 0.45 -5.85
C ASN A 36 -1.89 1.04 -6.52
N LEU A 37 -1.90 2.34 -6.73
CA LEU A 37 -2.96 3.08 -7.41
C LEU A 37 -2.35 3.87 -8.57
N ASP A 38 -2.34 3.26 -9.75
CA ASP A 38 -1.77 3.80 -10.98
C ASP A 38 -2.81 4.07 -12.08
N ASP A 39 -4.04 3.57 -11.96
CA ASP A 39 -5.13 3.82 -12.91
C ASP A 39 -6.53 3.87 -12.27
N PHE A 40 -7.51 4.26 -13.08
CA PHE A 40 -8.91 4.39 -12.66
C PHE A 40 -9.58 3.04 -12.39
N GLU A 41 -9.16 1.99 -13.08
CA GLU A 41 -9.69 0.64 -12.86
C GLU A 41 -9.32 0.14 -11.46
N THR A 42 -8.07 0.33 -11.07
CA THR A 42 -7.54 0.03 -9.75
C THR A 42 -8.21 0.86 -8.66
N LEU A 43 -8.48 2.15 -8.91
CA LEU A 43 -9.27 2.98 -8.00
C LEU A 43 -10.67 2.39 -7.76
N SER A 44 -11.32 1.95 -8.84
CA SER A 44 -12.66 1.39 -8.79
C SER A 44 -12.69 0.07 -8.03
N ASN A 45 -11.64 -0.74 -8.15
CA ASN A 45 -11.51 -1.99 -7.39
C ASN A 45 -11.32 -1.72 -5.89
N ILE A 46 -10.43 -0.80 -5.51
CA ILE A 46 -10.16 -0.45 -4.09
C ILE A 46 -11.40 0.14 -3.41
N LYS A 47 -12.24 0.90 -4.12
CA LYS A 47 -13.45 1.51 -3.54
C LYS A 47 -14.51 0.49 -3.09
N ASN A 48 -14.48 -0.73 -3.64
CA ASN A 48 -15.50 -1.75 -3.40
C ASN A 48 -15.06 -2.85 -2.40
N ASP A 49 -13.87 -2.72 -1.80
CA ASP A 49 -13.38 -3.51 -0.64
C ASP A 49 -13.82 -2.86 0.68
#